data_AF-A0A0B4D299-F1
#
_entry.id   AF-A0A0B4D299-F1
#
_cell.length_a   1.000
_cell.length_b   1.000
_cell.length_c   1.000
_cell.angle_alpha   90.00
_cell.angle_beta   90.00
_cell.angle_gamma   90.00
#
_symmetry.space_group_name_H-M   'P 1'
#
loop_
_entity.id
_entity.type
_entity.pdbx_description
1 polymer ?
#
loop_
_entity_poly.entity_id
_entity_poly.type
_entity_poly.pdbx_seq_one_letter_code
_entity_poly.pdbx_strand_id
1 'polypeptide(L)'
;MSGEAKMENRAILDRLMAAEKVEDVRAVLAECRQHPTVDLVPFGRLDNNRGAIEVASDPARSAIERVTNAHDAILEYEHDQHDGKPKSGSPREAAAHWLGVPMKGELSALGTGDRQRLAAETVVRLEEGEGWQSRLLTVIDRGTGIAPEQMEGTILSLNESNKIQKHYLAGTYGQGGSSTLVFSKYVLIASRAVGSDEIAFTVVWYQDLPADQYKTGRYVYLTRDGGLLTAKVEDGDPERGTVVRHFGYDLSGCTSSIGPKSLYGALQRVLFDPVAPIRFENRVHGWNRTIKGSRNALNGAVDDGDDGTAKGPEITTGSLRSTSLWGTTGRSASSIGSSPAN
;
A
#
# COMPACT_ATOMS: atom_id res chain seq x y z
N MET A 1 34.07 -11.47 25.17
CA MET A 1 33.04 -11.70 24.14
C MET A 1 32.01 -10.59 24.28
N SER A 2 32.17 -9.51 23.52
CA SER A 2 31.20 -8.42 23.51
C SER A 2 29.89 -8.96 22.92
N GLY A 3 28.81 -8.88 23.67
CA GLY A 3 27.48 -9.11 23.13
C GLY A 3 27.22 -8.03 22.09
N GLU A 4 27.34 -8.40 20.82
CA GLU A 4 26.93 -7.57 19.69
C GLU A 4 25.44 -7.25 19.92
N ALA A 5 25.11 -5.97 20.10
CA ALA A 5 23.74 -5.53 20.29
C ALA A 5 22.94 -5.94 19.06
N LYS A 6 22.11 -6.97 19.22
CA LYS A 6 21.21 -7.46 18.17
C LYS A 6 20.24 -6.34 17.85
N MET A 7 20.11 -5.96 16.58
CA MET A 7 19.09 -4.99 16.19
C MET A 7 17.69 -5.54 16.53
N GLU A 8 16.94 -4.77 17.29
CA GLU A 8 15.56 -5.07 17.64
C GLU A 8 14.66 -4.88 16.41
N ASN A 9 13.60 -5.70 16.30
CA ASN A 9 12.71 -5.66 15.14
C ASN A 9 12.06 -4.28 14.93
N ARG A 10 11.78 -3.53 16.00
CA ARG A 10 11.28 -2.15 15.92
C ARG A 10 12.26 -1.25 15.17
N ALA A 11 13.53 -1.25 15.57
CA ALA A 11 14.58 -0.47 14.90
C ALA A 11 14.78 -0.89 13.44
N ILE A 12 14.62 -2.19 13.11
CA ILE A 12 14.62 -2.67 11.72
C ILE A 12 13.47 -2.03 10.95
N LEU A 13 12.24 -2.13 11.48
CA LEU A 13 11.05 -1.56 10.85
C LEU A 13 11.20 -0.06 10.62
N ASP A 14 11.63 0.71 11.64
CA ASP A 14 11.81 2.15 11.54
C ASP A 14 12.80 2.56 10.46
N ARG A 15 13.95 1.87 10.39
CA ARG A 15 14.96 2.13 9.35
C ARG A 15 14.45 1.78 7.95
N LEU A 16 13.67 0.71 7.81
CA LEU A 16 13.08 0.32 6.53
C LEU A 16 11.98 1.30 6.10
N MET A 17 11.14 1.78 7.03
CA MET A 17 10.16 2.82 6.73
C MET A 17 10.90 4.11 6.32
N ALA A 18 11.91 4.54 7.08
CA ALA A 18 12.65 5.77 6.80
C ALA A 18 13.58 5.71 5.58
N ALA A 19 13.80 4.52 5.00
CA ALA A 19 14.67 4.36 3.84
C ALA A 19 14.17 5.19 2.64
N GLU A 20 15.11 5.90 2.00
CA GLU A 20 14.87 6.72 0.81
C GLU A 20 15.57 6.14 -0.42
N LYS A 21 16.44 5.15 -0.24
CA LYS A 21 17.25 4.54 -1.30
C LYS A 21 17.32 3.03 -1.14
N VAL A 22 17.63 2.34 -2.25
CA VAL A 22 17.89 0.89 -2.29
C VAL A 22 19.09 0.54 -1.41
N GLU A 23 20.10 1.40 -1.38
CA GLU A 23 21.27 1.22 -0.51
C GLU A 23 20.91 1.19 0.98
N ASP A 24 19.95 1.99 1.44
CA ASP A 24 19.52 2.02 2.84
C ASP A 24 18.92 0.66 3.24
N VAL A 25 18.03 0.13 2.39
CA VAL A 25 17.42 -1.19 2.57
C VAL A 25 18.49 -2.28 2.57
N ARG A 26 19.46 -2.21 1.64
CA ARG A 26 20.57 -3.18 1.58
C ARG A 26 21.39 -3.17 2.85
N ALA A 27 21.67 -1.98 3.42
CA ALA A 27 22.41 -1.85 4.66
C ALA A 27 21.64 -2.46 5.84
N VAL A 28 20.34 -2.20 5.95
CA VAL A 28 19.49 -2.82 7.00
C VAL A 28 19.48 -4.33 6.86
N LEU A 29 19.26 -4.87 5.66
CA LEU A 29 19.23 -6.31 5.42
C LEU A 29 20.58 -6.98 5.69
N ALA A 30 21.70 -6.33 5.34
CA ALA A 30 23.03 -6.86 5.62
C ALA A 30 23.26 -7.05 7.12
N GLU A 31 22.82 -6.11 7.94
CA GLU A 31 22.90 -6.19 9.41
C GLU A 31 21.92 -7.23 9.97
N CYS A 32 20.67 -7.25 9.49
CA CYS A 32 19.68 -8.26 9.92
C CYS A 32 20.19 -9.69 9.71
N ARG A 33 20.82 -9.95 8.56
CA ARG A 33 21.34 -11.28 8.17
C ARG A 33 22.52 -11.77 9.02
N GLN A 34 23.09 -10.92 9.89
CA GLN A 34 24.07 -11.36 10.87
C GLN A 34 23.43 -12.13 12.03
N HIS A 35 22.11 -12.03 12.21
CA HIS A 35 21.41 -12.77 13.24
C HIS A 35 21.29 -14.26 12.86
N PRO A 36 21.65 -15.21 13.76
CA PRO A 36 21.79 -16.63 13.42
C PRO A 36 20.47 -17.34 13.06
N THR A 37 19.32 -16.74 13.39
CA THR A 37 17.98 -17.30 13.14
C THR A 37 17.24 -16.62 12.00
N VAL A 38 17.92 -15.74 11.25
CA VAL A 38 17.36 -15.16 10.04
C VAL A 38 17.35 -16.19 8.92
N ASP A 39 16.22 -16.31 8.24
CA ASP A 39 16.05 -17.20 7.10
C ASP A 39 15.40 -16.48 5.91
N LEU A 40 15.69 -16.98 4.71
CA LEU A 40 15.21 -16.48 3.42
C LEU A 40 14.22 -17.46 2.84
N VAL A 41 12.94 -17.17 3.00
CA VAL A 41 11.87 -18.06 2.55
C VAL A 41 11.49 -17.73 1.11
N PRO A 42 11.41 -18.70 0.19
CA PRO A 42 10.89 -18.47 -1.15
C PRO A 42 9.49 -17.87 -1.12
N PHE A 43 9.24 -16.84 -1.92
CA PHE A 43 7.92 -16.23 -2.04
C PHE A 43 6.88 -17.26 -2.48
N GLY A 44 5.71 -17.26 -1.81
CA GLY A 44 4.68 -18.29 -1.97
C GLY A 44 5.09 -19.69 -1.49
N ARG A 45 6.22 -19.82 -0.77
CA ARG A 45 6.85 -21.11 -0.43
C ARG A 45 7.13 -21.99 -1.67
N LEU A 46 7.38 -21.36 -2.82
CA LEU A 46 7.69 -22.00 -4.09
C LEU A 46 9.06 -21.56 -4.60
N ASP A 47 9.97 -22.50 -4.80
CA ASP A 47 11.31 -22.20 -5.33
C ASP A 47 11.29 -21.69 -6.77
N ASN A 48 10.34 -22.16 -7.57
CA ASN A 48 10.17 -21.80 -8.98
C ASN A 48 9.18 -20.63 -9.17
N ASN A 49 9.18 -19.66 -8.26
CA ASN A 49 8.24 -18.54 -8.26
C ASN A 49 8.48 -17.49 -9.36
N ARG A 50 9.67 -17.47 -9.97
CA ARG A 50 10.06 -16.44 -10.95
C ARG A 50 9.06 -16.32 -12.11
N GLY A 51 8.71 -17.45 -12.72
CA GLY A 51 7.83 -17.46 -13.90
C GLY A 51 6.42 -16.94 -13.63
N ALA A 52 5.90 -17.13 -12.41
CA ALA A 52 4.59 -16.63 -12.01
C ALA A 52 4.60 -15.13 -11.67
N ILE A 53 5.73 -14.62 -11.16
CA ILE A 53 5.90 -13.21 -10.77
C ILE A 53 6.19 -12.33 -11.99
N GLU A 54 7.05 -12.78 -12.90
CA GLU A 54 7.52 -11.99 -14.05
C GLU A 54 6.55 -11.97 -15.26
N VAL A 55 5.27 -12.31 -15.04
CA VAL A 55 4.24 -12.27 -16.10
C VAL A 55 3.83 -10.83 -16.45
N ALA A 56 3.98 -9.88 -15.53
CA ALA A 56 3.62 -8.50 -15.76
C ALA A 56 4.64 -7.76 -16.65
N SER A 57 4.11 -6.97 -17.58
CA SER A 57 4.90 -6.16 -18.52
C SER A 57 4.70 -4.65 -18.37
N ASP A 58 3.73 -4.21 -17.56
CA ASP A 58 3.40 -2.80 -17.36
C ASP A 58 3.52 -2.44 -15.86
N PRO A 59 4.53 -1.63 -15.48
CA PRO A 59 4.73 -1.23 -14.08
C PRO A 59 3.60 -0.36 -13.54
N ALA A 60 2.99 0.48 -14.38
CA ALA A 60 1.88 1.34 -13.93
C ALA A 60 0.63 0.51 -13.68
N ARG A 61 0.30 -0.41 -14.60
CA ARG A 61 -0.80 -1.38 -14.40
C ARG A 61 -0.59 -2.24 -13.16
N SER A 62 0.65 -2.66 -12.90
CA SER A 62 0.97 -3.48 -11.73
C SER A 62 0.78 -2.69 -10.43
N ALA A 63 1.14 -1.39 -10.40
CA ALA A 63 0.85 -0.52 -9.26
C ALA A 63 -0.66 -0.43 -8.95
N ILE A 64 -1.52 -0.51 -9.97
CA ILE A 64 -2.98 -0.49 -9.78
C ILE A 64 -3.48 -1.76 -9.07
N GLU A 65 -2.84 -2.92 -9.27
CA GLU A 65 -3.19 -4.13 -8.52
C GLU A 65 -2.96 -3.96 -7.01
N ARG A 66 -1.97 -3.15 -6.60
CA ARG A 66 -1.79 -2.79 -5.18
C ARG A 66 -2.94 -1.90 -4.68
N VAL A 67 -3.42 -0.98 -5.50
CA VAL A 67 -4.60 -0.15 -5.18
C VAL A 67 -5.86 -0.98 -5.07
N THR A 68 -6.08 -1.94 -5.98
CA THR A 68 -7.23 -2.85 -5.89
C THR A 68 -7.20 -3.66 -4.60
N ASN A 69 -6.03 -4.16 -4.20
CA ASN A 69 -5.88 -4.87 -2.92
C ASN A 69 -6.12 -3.96 -1.70
N ALA A 70 -5.71 -2.69 -1.77
CA ALA A 70 -6.00 -1.69 -0.73
C ALA A 70 -7.51 -1.46 -0.57
N HIS A 71 -8.24 -1.28 -1.68
CA HIS A 71 -9.71 -1.17 -1.65
C HIS A 71 -10.37 -2.44 -1.12
N ASP A 72 -9.90 -3.62 -1.52
CA ASP A 72 -10.41 -4.88 -0.99
C ASP A 72 -10.23 -4.96 0.54
N ALA A 73 -9.08 -4.55 1.07
CA ALA A 73 -8.81 -4.56 2.51
C ALA A 73 -9.72 -3.58 3.28
N ILE A 74 -10.09 -2.45 2.67
CA ILE A 74 -11.07 -1.51 3.23
C ILE A 74 -12.47 -2.12 3.22
N LEU A 75 -12.89 -2.71 2.10
CA LEU A 75 -14.21 -3.33 2.01
C LEU A 75 -14.34 -4.53 2.96
N GLU A 76 -13.26 -5.26 3.19
CA GLU A 76 -13.20 -6.35 4.17
C GLU A 76 -13.29 -5.84 5.61
N TYR A 77 -12.58 -4.74 5.93
CA TYR A 77 -12.74 -4.07 7.22
C TYR A 77 -14.19 -3.64 7.45
N GLU A 78 -14.78 -2.97 6.48
CA GLU A 78 -16.15 -2.48 6.56
C GLU A 78 -17.19 -3.59 6.61
N HIS A 79 -16.96 -4.69 5.88
CA HIS A 79 -17.76 -5.90 5.99
C HIS A 79 -17.80 -6.37 7.45
N ASP A 80 -16.64 -6.45 8.12
CA ASP A 80 -16.55 -6.92 9.50
C ASP A 80 -17.18 -5.92 10.49
N GLN A 81 -17.02 -4.61 10.27
CA GLN A 81 -17.67 -3.58 11.10
C GLN A 81 -19.20 -3.62 11.02
N HIS A 82 -19.75 -4.10 9.91
CA HIS A 82 -21.18 -4.16 9.67
C HIS A 82 -21.77 -5.59 9.81
N ASP A 83 -21.02 -6.55 10.38
CA ASP A 83 -21.41 -7.95 10.48
C ASP A 83 -21.85 -8.57 9.13
N GLY A 84 -21.23 -8.12 8.03
CA GLY A 84 -21.55 -8.52 6.67
C GLY A 84 -22.95 -8.11 6.19
N LYS A 85 -23.57 -7.10 6.82
CA LYS A 85 -24.93 -6.64 6.51
C LYS A 85 -24.95 -5.21 5.98
N PRO A 86 -25.84 -4.91 5.02
CA PRO A 86 -26.54 -5.88 4.17
C PRO A 86 -25.55 -6.70 3.33
N LYS A 87 -25.98 -7.88 2.87
CA LYS A 87 -25.15 -8.70 1.98
C LYS A 87 -24.90 -7.95 0.67
N SER A 88 -23.64 -7.93 0.24
CA SER A 88 -23.19 -7.26 -0.97
C SER A 88 -22.72 -8.30 -1.99
N GLY A 89 -23.34 -8.34 -3.16
CA GLY A 89 -23.02 -9.25 -4.27
C GLY A 89 -22.00 -8.68 -5.25
N SER A 90 -21.52 -7.45 -5.03
CA SER A 90 -20.45 -6.84 -5.80
C SER A 90 -19.66 -5.82 -4.97
N PRO A 91 -18.42 -5.45 -5.38
CA PRO A 91 -17.68 -4.36 -4.75
C PRO A 91 -18.40 -3.01 -4.80
N ARG A 92 -19.23 -2.80 -5.83
CA ARG A 92 -20.03 -1.58 -5.98
C ARG A 92 -21.14 -1.51 -4.93
N GLU A 93 -21.86 -2.61 -4.73
CA GLU A 93 -22.87 -2.70 -3.67
C GLU A 93 -22.22 -2.55 -2.29
N ALA A 94 -21.05 -3.16 -2.08
CA ALA A 94 -20.31 -3.04 -0.83
C ALA A 94 -19.91 -1.59 -0.52
N ALA A 95 -19.39 -0.86 -1.51
CA ALA A 95 -19.09 0.56 -1.37
C ALA A 95 -20.35 1.40 -1.09
N ALA A 96 -21.50 1.06 -1.68
CA ALA A 96 -22.75 1.74 -1.37
C ALA A 96 -23.27 1.45 0.04
N HIS A 97 -23.20 0.19 0.47
CA HIS A 97 -23.69 -0.25 1.76
C HIS A 97 -22.84 0.26 2.92
N TRP A 98 -21.52 0.25 2.78
CA TRP A 98 -20.62 0.45 3.91
C TRP A 98 -19.75 1.70 3.81
N LEU A 99 -19.40 2.15 2.59
CA LEU A 99 -18.61 3.37 2.39
C LEU A 99 -19.48 4.60 2.08
N GLY A 100 -20.80 4.42 1.98
CA GLY A 100 -21.74 5.49 1.65
C GLY A 100 -21.59 6.04 0.22
N VAL A 101 -20.98 5.29 -0.70
CA VAL A 101 -20.81 5.70 -2.10
C VAL A 101 -22.10 5.41 -2.88
N PRO A 102 -22.85 6.42 -3.38
CA PRO A 102 -24.15 6.19 -3.99
C PRO A 102 -24.10 5.27 -5.22
N MET A 103 -25.05 4.34 -5.36
CA MET A 103 -25.16 3.50 -6.57
C MET A 103 -25.43 4.34 -7.83
N LYS A 104 -26.17 5.44 -7.68
CA LYS A 104 -26.45 6.40 -8.77
C LYS A 104 -25.50 7.59 -8.66
N GLY A 105 -24.75 7.87 -9.72
CA GLY A 105 -23.78 8.96 -9.75
C GLY A 105 -22.46 8.64 -9.03
N GLU A 106 -22.38 7.55 -8.25
CA GLU A 106 -21.11 7.00 -7.76
C GLU A 106 -20.28 8.05 -7.00
N LEU A 107 -18.98 8.14 -7.27
CA LEU A 107 -18.11 9.11 -6.62
C LEU A 107 -18.43 10.55 -7.05
N SER A 108 -19.08 10.75 -8.21
CA SER A 108 -19.52 12.09 -8.64
C SER A 108 -20.72 12.65 -7.86
N ALA A 109 -21.50 11.78 -7.21
CA ALA A 109 -22.59 12.20 -6.34
C ALA A 109 -22.14 12.63 -4.94
N LEU A 110 -20.90 12.30 -4.56
CA LEU A 110 -20.32 12.69 -3.28
C LEU A 110 -19.88 14.16 -3.28
N GLY A 111 -19.90 14.81 -2.11
CA GLY A 111 -19.23 16.10 -1.94
C GLY A 111 -17.71 15.95 -1.99
N THR A 112 -16.99 17.03 -2.33
CA THR A 112 -15.51 17.08 -2.34
C THR A 112 -14.92 16.65 -1.01
N GLY A 113 -15.48 17.12 0.12
CA GLY A 113 -15.03 16.73 1.45
C GLY A 113 -15.19 15.23 1.73
N ASP A 114 -16.28 14.61 1.27
CA ASP A 114 -16.53 13.17 1.47
C ASP A 114 -15.57 12.33 0.64
N ARG A 115 -15.35 12.72 -0.62
CA ARG A 115 -14.33 12.09 -1.48
C ARG A 115 -12.94 12.21 -0.88
N GLN A 116 -12.57 13.37 -0.34
CA GLN A 116 -11.26 13.57 0.28
C GLN A 116 -11.07 12.73 1.55
N ARG A 117 -12.11 12.54 2.36
CA ARG A 117 -12.09 11.65 3.53
C ARG A 117 -11.90 10.20 3.11
N LEU A 118 -12.73 9.69 2.19
CA LEU A 118 -12.58 8.32 1.68
C LEU A 118 -11.21 8.09 1.02
N ALA A 119 -10.70 9.08 0.29
CA ALA A 119 -9.39 9.00 -0.36
C ALA A 119 -8.23 8.88 0.63
N ALA A 120 -8.39 9.32 1.87
CA ALA A 120 -7.37 9.19 2.90
C ALA A 120 -7.21 7.74 3.41
N GLU A 121 -8.18 6.86 3.14
CA GLU A 121 -8.12 5.43 3.50
C GLU A 121 -7.21 4.65 2.55
N THR A 122 -6.96 5.14 1.32
CA THR A 122 -5.99 4.56 0.37
C THR A 122 -5.08 5.63 -0.21
N VAL A 123 -3.80 5.60 0.17
CA VAL A 123 -2.79 6.54 -0.31
C VAL A 123 -1.83 5.85 -1.25
N VAL A 124 -1.62 6.42 -2.43
CA VAL A 124 -0.53 6.08 -3.34
C VAL A 124 0.46 7.22 -3.33
N ARG A 125 1.67 6.97 -2.82
CA ARG A 125 2.71 7.97 -2.66
C ARG A 125 3.88 7.66 -3.58
N LEU A 126 4.26 8.68 -4.36
CA LEU A 126 5.40 8.67 -5.25
C LEU A 126 6.49 9.60 -4.70
N GLU A 127 7.66 9.04 -4.43
CA GLU A 127 8.81 9.72 -3.83
C GLU A 127 10.04 9.63 -4.75
N GLU A 128 11.01 10.52 -4.52
CA GLU A 128 12.31 10.44 -5.19
C GLU A 128 13.02 9.16 -4.80
N GLY A 129 13.69 8.51 -5.75
CA GLY A 129 14.58 7.39 -5.49
C GLY A 129 15.94 7.63 -6.13
N GLU A 130 16.60 6.56 -6.58
CA GLU A 130 17.92 6.62 -7.23
C GLU A 130 17.80 7.10 -8.69
N GLY A 131 17.55 8.39 -8.86
CA GLY A 131 17.39 9.01 -10.16
C GLY A 131 15.96 9.00 -10.68
N TRP A 132 15.78 9.38 -11.95
CA TRP A 132 14.45 9.71 -12.47
C TRP A 132 13.60 8.49 -12.84
N GLN A 133 14.23 7.35 -13.18
CA GLN A 133 13.58 6.09 -13.59
C GLN A 133 13.30 5.13 -12.42
N SER A 134 13.98 5.34 -11.29
CA SER A 134 13.96 4.48 -10.11
C SER A 134 13.29 5.27 -8.98
N ARG A 135 12.09 4.88 -8.58
CA ARG A 135 11.28 5.64 -7.62
C ARG A 135 10.98 4.84 -6.37
N LEU A 136 10.56 5.56 -5.33
CA LEU A 136 9.86 4.95 -4.21
C LEU A 136 8.37 5.06 -4.49
N LEU A 137 7.71 3.91 -4.53
CA LEU A 137 6.27 3.82 -4.70
C LEU A 137 5.70 3.14 -3.46
N THR A 138 4.89 3.88 -2.70
CA THR A 138 4.24 3.36 -1.51
C THR A 138 2.74 3.31 -1.72
N VAL A 139 2.12 2.17 -1.41
CA VAL A 139 0.67 2.04 -1.28
C VAL A 139 0.35 1.79 0.18
N ILE A 140 -0.55 2.59 0.72
CA ILE A 140 -0.98 2.59 2.11
C ILE A 140 -2.48 2.38 2.11
N ASP A 141 -2.97 1.39 2.85
CA ASP A 141 -4.39 1.24 3.15
C ASP A 141 -4.62 1.29 4.66
N ARG A 142 -5.80 1.79 5.04
CA ARG A 142 -6.35 1.72 6.41
C ARG A 142 -7.45 0.65 6.50
N GLY A 143 -7.26 -0.46 5.79
CA GLY A 143 -8.15 -1.61 5.79
C GLY A 143 -7.95 -2.50 7.02
N THR A 144 -8.36 -3.77 6.89
CA THR A 144 -8.37 -4.72 8.01
C THR A 144 -6.96 -5.10 8.52
N GLY A 145 -5.94 -4.90 7.68
CA GLY A 145 -4.58 -5.37 7.95
C GLY A 145 -4.48 -6.89 7.96
N ILE A 146 -3.30 -7.42 8.22
CA ILE A 146 -3.02 -8.85 8.11
C ILE A 146 -2.18 -9.28 9.31
N ALA A 147 -2.64 -10.31 10.03
CA ALA A 147 -1.86 -10.88 11.14
C ALA A 147 -0.62 -11.62 10.60
N PRO A 148 0.48 -11.73 11.38
CA PRO A 148 1.71 -12.39 10.92
C PRO A 148 1.45 -13.79 10.33
N GLU A 149 0.60 -14.58 10.98
CA GLU A 149 0.31 -15.98 10.61
C GLU A 149 -0.53 -16.07 9.32
N GLN A 150 -1.18 -14.99 8.93
CA GLN A 150 -2.04 -14.92 7.74
C GLN A 150 -1.29 -14.40 6.50
N MET A 151 -0.17 -13.70 6.66
CA MET A 151 0.54 -13.05 5.56
C MET A 151 1.04 -14.06 4.50
N GLU A 152 1.52 -15.23 4.93
CA GLU A 152 2.00 -16.30 4.03
C GLU A 152 0.89 -16.89 3.16
N GLY A 153 -0.33 -17.01 3.71
CA GLY A 153 -1.51 -17.45 2.97
C GLY A 153 -2.19 -16.32 2.18
N THR A 154 -1.70 -15.08 2.24
CA THR A 154 -2.36 -13.92 1.63
C THR A 154 -1.37 -13.11 0.79
N ILE A 155 -0.81 -12.03 1.33
CA ILE A 155 0.00 -11.05 0.60
C ILE A 155 1.37 -11.60 0.16
N LEU A 156 1.86 -12.67 0.80
CA LEU A 156 3.10 -13.37 0.45
C LEU A 156 2.86 -14.69 -0.33
N SER A 157 1.62 -14.94 -0.73
CA SER A 157 1.21 -16.15 -1.45
C SER A 157 1.23 -15.95 -2.98
N LEU A 158 1.17 -17.07 -3.71
CA LEU A 158 0.97 -17.09 -5.15
C LEU A 158 -0.24 -17.98 -5.46
N ASN A 159 -1.18 -17.48 -6.26
CA ASN A 159 -2.37 -18.22 -6.72
C ASN A 159 -3.36 -18.63 -5.60
N GLU A 160 -3.31 -18.00 -4.43
CA GLU A 160 -4.27 -18.33 -3.38
C GLU A 160 -5.69 -17.91 -3.74
N SER A 161 -6.66 -18.71 -3.31
CA SER A 161 -8.08 -18.63 -3.70
C SER A 161 -8.99 -17.99 -2.65
N ASN A 162 -8.41 -17.24 -1.71
CA ASN A 162 -9.11 -16.75 -0.50
C ASN A 162 -10.22 -15.72 -0.76
N LYS A 163 -10.32 -15.19 -1.98
CA LYS A 163 -11.29 -14.15 -2.36
C LYS A 163 -12.45 -14.67 -3.23
N ILE A 164 -12.41 -15.92 -3.71
CA ILE A 164 -13.35 -16.42 -4.73
C ILE A 164 -14.83 -16.34 -4.30
N GLN A 165 -15.12 -16.57 -3.01
CA GLN A 165 -16.48 -16.54 -2.48
C GLN A 165 -16.90 -15.16 -1.93
N LYS A 166 -15.98 -14.19 -1.89
CA LYS A 166 -16.21 -12.85 -1.35
C LYS A 166 -16.59 -11.92 -2.48
N HIS A 167 -17.82 -12.02 -2.98
CA HIS A 167 -18.31 -11.24 -4.12
C HIS A 167 -18.25 -9.71 -3.91
N TYR A 168 -18.13 -9.26 -2.66
CA TYR A 168 -17.92 -7.85 -2.32
C TYR A 168 -16.47 -7.35 -2.58
N LEU A 169 -15.55 -8.22 -3.00
CA LEU A 169 -14.16 -7.87 -3.33
C LEU A 169 -13.90 -7.90 -4.84
N ALA A 170 -13.01 -7.03 -5.32
CA ALA A 170 -12.66 -6.91 -6.73
C ALA A 170 -11.54 -7.87 -7.16
N GLY A 171 -10.63 -8.21 -6.24
CA GLY A 171 -9.53 -9.13 -6.52
C GLY A 171 -9.99 -10.58 -6.68
N THR A 172 -9.98 -11.10 -7.90
CA THR A 172 -10.39 -12.50 -8.18
C THR A 172 -9.21 -13.49 -8.16
N TYR A 173 -8.01 -13.04 -8.53
CA TYR A 173 -6.84 -13.89 -8.73
C TYR A 173 -5.71 -13.48 -7.79
N GLY A 174 -5.30 -14.36 -6.87
CA GLY A 174 -4.23 -14.16 -5.88
C GLY A 174 -2.81 -14.04 -6.47
N GLN A 175 -2.66 -13.42 -7.64
CA GLN A 175 -1.39 -13.15 -8.34
C GLN A 175 -1.15 -11.66 -8.61
N GLY A 176 -2.20 -10.82 -8.56
CA GLY A 176 -2.08 -9.41 -8.95
C GLY A 176 -1.04 -8.65 -8.13
N GLY A 177 -1.02 -8.87 -6.81
CA GLY A 177 -0.06 -8.22 -5.91
C GLY A 177 1.39 -8.61 -6.19
N SER A 178 1.69 -9.90 -6.36
CA SER A 178 3.06 -10.38 -6.59
C SER A 178 3.65 -9.92 -7.93
N SER A 179 2.81 -9.61 -8.92
CA SER A 179 3.24 -9.09 -10.22
C SER A 179 4.00 -7.76 -10.15
N THR A 180 3.81 -6.99 -9.08
CA THR A 180 4.53 -5.72 -8.84
C THR A 180 6.00 -5.92 -8.45
N LEU A 181 6.37 -7.11 -7.98
CA LEU A 181 7.71 -7.39 -7.44
C LEU A 181 8.79 -7.27 -8.53
N VAL A 182 8.48 -7.64 -9.78
CA VAL A 182 9.44 -7.60 -10.90
C VAL A 182 9.94 -6.18 -11.21
N PHE A 183 9.13 -5.17 -10.90
CA PHE A 183 9.50 -3.77 -11.14
C PHE A 183 10.28 -3.16 -9.98
N SER A 184 10.54 -3.90 -8.90
CA SER A 184 11.18 -3.37 -7.69
C SER A 184 12.51 -4.07 -7.40
N LYS A 185 13.44 -3.37 -6.74
CA LYS A 185 14.65 -4.02 -6.19
C LYS A 185 14.37 -4.66 -4.83
N TYR A 186 13.64 -3.94 -3.98
CA TYR A 186 13.15 -4.44 -2.70
C TYR A 186 11.72 -3.97 -2.47
N VAL A 187 10.95 -4.73 -1.70
CA VAL A 187 9.60 -4.35 -1.30
C VAL A 187 9.44 -4.62 0.19
N LEU A 188 9.25 -3.58 0.98
CA LEU A 188 8.79 -3.71 2.36
C LEU A 188 7.28 -3.93 2.35
N ILE A 189 6.85 -4.97 3.03
CA ILE A 189 5.45 -5.19 3.37
C ILE A 189 5.36 -5.12 4.89
N ALA A 190 4.56 -4.19 5.41
CA ALA A 190 4.29 -4.04 6.83
C ALA A 190 2.77 -3.94 7.03
N SER A 191 2.21 -4.66 8.00
CA SER A 191 0.78 -4.71 8.23
C SER A 191 0.46 -4.79 9.71
N ARG A 192 -0.59 -4.09 10.12
CA ARG A 192 -1.18 -4.17 11.45
C ARG A 192 -2.63 -4.61 11.32
N ALA A 193 -2.93 -5.83 11.75
CA ALA A 193 -4.30 -6.30 11.84
C ALA A 193 -5.10 -5.46 12.86
N VAL A 194 -6.40 -5.29 12.61
CA VAL A 194 -7.32 -4.63 13.55
C VAL A 194 -7.17 -5.21 14.95
N GLY A 195 -6.97 -4.34 15.95
CA GLY A 195 -6.86 -4.73 17.36
C GLY A 195 -5.51 -5.33 17.77
N SER A 196 -4.57 -5.52 16.84
CA SER A 196 -3.23 -6.01 17.13
C SER A 196 -2.39 -4.95 17.88
N ASP A 197 -1.56 -5.40 18.82
CA ASP A 197 -0.49 -4.62 19.47
C ASP A 197 0.86 -4.77 18.76
N GLU A 198 0.88 -5.46 17.63
CA GLU A 198 2.06 -5.74 16.81
C GLU A 198 1.85 -5.38 15.34
N ILE A 199 2.94 -4.94 14.72
CA ILE A 199 3.09 -4.75 13.27
C ILE A 199 3.93 -5.90 12.73
N ALA A 200 3.33 -6.70 11.85
CA ALA A 200 4.02 -7.75 11.12
C ALA A 200 4.70 -7.15 9.89
N PHE A 201 5.95 -7.52 9.62
CA PHE A 201 6.64 -7.02 8.44
C PHE A 201 7.69 -7.97 7.88
N THR A 202 8.00 -7.78 6.60
CA THR A 202 9.10 -8.45 5.90
C THR A 202 9.56 -7.63 4.70
N VAL A 203 10.74 -7.95 4.17
CA VAL A 203 11.24 -7.40 2.92
C VAL A 203 11.31 -8.50 1.89
N VAL A 204 10.79 -8.24 0.69
CA VAL A 204 10.81 -9.14 -0.47
C VAL A 204 11.84 -8.64 -1.48
N TRP A 205 12.64 -9.53 -2.07
CA TRP A 205 13.56 -9.20 -3.17
C TRP A 205 13.87 -10.42 -4.05
N TYR A 206 14.44 -10.16 -5.22
CA TYR A 206 14.98 -11.20 -6.08
C TYR A 206 16.38 -11.62 -5.61
N GLN A 207 16.54 -12.90 -5.29
CA GLN A 207 17.80 -13.52 -4.91
C GLN A 207 18.41 -14.22 -6.13
N ASP A 208 19.61 -13.77 -6.53
CA ASP A 208 20.48 -14.54 -7.42
C ASP A 208 20.95 -15.83 -6.72
N LEU A 209 20.88 -16.94 -7.45
CA LEU A 209 21.35 -18.25 -7.01
C LEU A 209 22.59 -18.67 -7.81
N PRO A 210 23.45 -19.57 -7.28
CA PRO A 210 24.65 -20.03 -7.99
C PRO A 210 24.31 -20.59 -9.37
N ALA A 211 24.86 -19.97 -10.42
CA ALA A 211 24.50 -20.26 -11.82
C ALA A 211 24.94 -21.66 -12.29
N ASP A 212 25.89 -22.28 -11.58
CA ASP A 212 26.32 -23.67 -11.78
C ASP A 212 25.27 -24.69 -11.29
N GLN A 213 24.40 -24.27 -10.35
CA GLN A 213 23.38 -25.13 -9.74
C GLN A 213 21.96 -24.79 -10.20
N TYR A 214 21.69 -23.52 -10.49
CA TYR A 214 20.35 -23.01 -10.78
C TYR A 214 20.31 -22.25 -12.10
N LYS A 215 19.27 -22.51 -12.90
CA LYS A 215 19.03 -21.80 -14.17
C LYS A 215 18.59 -20.35 -13.98
N THR A 216 17.94 -20.07 -12.85
CA THR A 216 17.39 -18.76 -12.51
C THR A 216 17.48 -18.56 -10.99
N GLY A 217 17.47 -17.30 -10.56
CA GLY A 217 17.19 -16.94 -9.18
C GLY A 217 15.71 -17.10 -8.84
N ARG A 218 15.34 -16.60 -7.66
CA ARG A 218 13.98 -16.66 -7.11
C ARG A 218 13.68 -15.44 -6.25
N TYR A 219 12.40 -15.12 -6.07
CA TYR A 219 11.98 -14.11 -5.09
C TYR A 219 11.95 -14.73 -3.70
N VAL A 220 12.45 -14.03 -2.70
CA VAL A 220 12.47 -14.46 -1.30
C VAL A 220 11.97 -13.35 -0.39
N TYR A 221 11.58 -13.70 0.82
CA TYR A 221 11.30 -12.75 1.89
C TYR A 221 12.03 -13.12 3.18
N LEU A 222 12.25 -12.10 4.02
CA LEU A 222 12.98 -12.23 5.28
C LEU A 222 12.09 -12.80 6.38
N THR A 223 12.60 -13.78 7.12
CA THR A 223 12.02 -14.28 8.38
C THR A 223 13.09 -14.29 9.47
N ARG A 224 12.67 -14.34 10.74
CA ARG A 224 13.54 -14.44 11.90
C ARG A 224 12.85 -15.31 12.96
N ASP A 225 13.62 -16.15 13.64
CA ASP A 225 13.12 -16.99 14.73
C ASP A 225 11.95 -17.92 14.28
N GLY A 226 11.96 -18.33 13.01
CA GLY A 226 10.97 -19.24 12.42
C GLY A 226 9.68 -18.59 11.92
N GLY A 227 9.55 -17.26 11.98
CA GLY A 227 8.37 -16.54 11.53
C GLY A 227 8.67 -15.17 10.91
N LEU A 228 7.62 -14.44 10.55
CA LEU A 228 7.75 -13.05 10.11
C LEU A 228 8.24 -12.16 11.26
N LEU A 229 8.89 -11.05 10.92
CA LEU A 229 9.33 -10.11 11.93
C LEU A 229 8.10 -9.37 12.47
N THR A 230 8.03 -9.23 13.79
CA THR A 230 7.01 -8.41 14.45
C THR A 230 7.68 -7.32 15.28
N ALA A 231 7.08 -6.13 15.27
CA ALA A 231 7.47 -5.01 16.11
C ALA A 231 6.26 -4.58 16.95
N LYS A 232 6.50 -4.19 18.21
CA LYS A 232 5.44 -3.59 19.02
C LYS A 232 5.01 -2.25 18.43
N VAL A 233 3.71 -1.99 18.53
CA VAL A 233 3.10 -0.72 18.14
C VAL A 233 3.56 0.37 19.09
N GLU A 234 3.92 1.53 18.52
CA GLU A 234 4.26 2.74 19.27
C GLU A 234 3.32 3.90 18.92
N ASP A 235 3.39 4.98 19.69
CA ASP A 235 2.59 6.18 19.43
C ASP A 235 2.92 6.76 18.05
N GLY A 236 1.88 6.94 17.22
CA GLY A 236 2.02 7.44 15.84
C GLY A 236 2.07 6.37 14.76
N ASP A 237 2.11 5.09 15.13
CA ASP A 237 1.83 3.97 14.24
C ASP A 237 0.34 3.94 13.83
N PRO A 238 -0.02 3.34 12.69
CA PRO A 238 -1.41 3.31 12.24
C PRO A 238 -2.23 2.41 13.16
N GLU A 239 -3.53 2.69 13.31
CA GLU A 239 -4.42 1.81 14.10
C GLU A 239 -4.61 0.42 13.47
N ARG A 240 -4.53 0.35 12.14
CA ARG A 240 -4.70 -0.85 11.32
C ARG A 240 -4.23 -0.60 9.88
N GLY A 241 -4.17 -1.66 9.08
CA GLY A 241 -3.98 -1.59 7.63
C GLY A 241 -2.60 -2.06 7.19
N THR A 242 -2.26 -1.80 5.93
CA THR A 242 -1.02 -2.29 5.31
C THR A 242 -0.27 -1.19 4.57
N VAL A 243 1.05 -1.17 4.71
CA VAL A 243 1.98 -0.45 3.83
C VAL A 243 2.74 -1.43 2.98
N VAL A 244 2.71 -1.19 1.68
CA VAL A 244 3.62 -1.81 0.72
C VAL A 244 4.49 -0.72 0.13
N ARG A 245 5.77 -0.71 0.50
CA ARG A 245 6.75 0.28 0.05
C ARG A 245 7.75 -0.38 -0.88
N HIS A 246 7.70 0.03 -2.14
CA HIS A 246 8.59 -0.42 -3.20
C HIS A 246 9.81 0.48 -3.30
N PHE A 247 10.99 -0.13 -3.34
CA PHE A 247 12.27 0.55 -3.51
C PHE A 247 12.87 0.21 -4.87
N GLY A 248 13.29 1.25 -5.58
CA GLY A 248 13.80 1.13 -6.95
C GLY A 248 12.72 0.66 -7.94
N TYR A 249 11.50 1.18 -7.79
CA TYR A 249 10.39 0.86 -8.67
C TYR A 249 10.61 1.46 -10.06
N ASP A 250 10.60 0.62 -11.11
CA ASP A 250 10.83 1.03 -12.49
C ASP A 250 9.61 1.78 -13.03
N LEU A 251 9.74 3.10 -13.13
CA LEU A 251 8.79 4.01 -13.77
C LEU A 251 9.41 4.67 -15.00
N SER A 252 10.35 4.02 -15.68
CA SER A 252 10.99 4.54 -16.89
C SER A 252 10.00 4.96 -17.98
N GLY A 253 8.85 4.28 -18.08
CA GLY A 253 7.75 4.65 -18.98
C GLY A 253 6.91 5.85 -18.54
N CYS A 254 7.02 6.30 -17.29
CA CYS A 254 6.32 7.44 -16.73
C CYS A 254 7.24 8.67 -16.65
N THR A 255 7.45 9.34 -17.79
CA THR A 255 8.39 10.45 -17.94
C THR A 255 7.86 11.82 -17.48
N SER A 256 6.56 11.93 -17.20
CA SER A 256 5.89 13.19 -16.89
C SER A 256 5.27 13.17 -15.49
N SER A 257 5.12 14.34 -14.87
CA SER A 257 4.44 14.48 -13.57
C SER A 257 2.93 14.26 -13.67
N ILE A 258 2.32 14.78 -14.74
CA ILE A 258 0.88 14.73 -15.07
C ILE A 258 0.73 14.34 -16.55
N GLY A 259 -0.45 13.85 -16.93
CA GLY A 259 -0.80 13.51 -18.30
C GLY A 259 -0.54 12.04 -18.66
N PRO A 260 -0.67 11.65 -19.94
CA PRO A 260 -0.68 10.24 -20.35
C PRO A 260 0.59 9.45 -20.06
N LYS A 261 1.74 10.14 -19.94
CA LYS A 261 3.05 9.54 -19.59
C LYS A 261 3.39 9.72 -18.10
N SER A 262 2.39 9.84 -17.22
CA SER A 262 2.58 9.94 -15.77
C SER A 262 1.89 8.78 -15.07
N LEU A 263 2.41 8.39 -13.90
CA LEU A 263 1.72 7.41 -13.03
C LEU A 263 0.31 7.91 -12.66
N TYR A 264 0.16 9.21 -12.42
CA TYR A 264 -1.14 9.83 -12.20
C TYR A 264 -2.12 9.59 -13.35
N GLY A 265 -1.70 9.83 -14.59
CA GLY A 265 -2.51 9.60 -15.77
C GLY A 265 -2.84 8.12 -16.00
N ALA A 266 -1.89 7.23 -15.70
CA ALA A 266 -2.14 5.79 -15.74
C ALA A 266 -3.18 5.35 -14.70
N LEU A 267 -3.05 5.80 -13.45
CA LEU A 267 -4.03 5.57 -12.38
C LEU A 267 -5.41 6.06 -12.78
N GLN A 268 -5.54 7.29 -13.29
CA GLN A 268 -6.83 7.83 -13.74
C GLN A 268 -7.47 7.03 -14.88
N ARG A 269 -6.66 6.54 -15.82
CA ARG A 269 -7.14 5.80 -16.99
C ARG A 269 -7.63 4.41 -16.61
N VAL A 270 -6.88 3.69 -15.76
CA VAL A 270 -7.20 2.30 -15.42
C VAL A 270 -8.23 2.22 -14.30
N LEU A 271 -8.15 3.09 -13.29
CA LEU A 271 -9.22 3.29 -12.31
C LEU A 271 -10.32 4.16 -12.94
N PHE A 272 -10.91 3.70 -14.04
CA PHE A 272 -11.90 4.47 -14.78
C PHE A 272 -13.12 4.83 -13.90
N ASP A 273 -13.54 3.87 -13.09
CA ASP A 273 -14.66 3.99 -12.15
C ASP A 273 -14.38 3.09 -10.92
N PRO A 274 -13.53 3.55 -9.99
CA PRO A 274 -13.19 2.79 -8.80
C PRO A 274 -14.32 2.82 -7.77
N VAL A 275 -14.37 1.79 -6.91
CA VAL A 275 -15.36 1.69 -5.84
C VAL A 275 -15.17 2.72 -4.72
N ALA A 276 -13.93 3.19 -4.55
CA ALA A 276 -13.54 4.23 -3.61
C ALA A 276 -12.48 5.14 -4.28
N PRO A 277 -12.39 6.42 -3.88
CA PRO A 277 -11.34 7.30 -4.36
C PRO A 277 -10.01 6.99 -3.65
N ILE A 278 -8.89 7.44 -4.24
CA ILE A 278 -7.56 7.34 -3.63
C ILE A 278 -6.90 8.71 -3.50
N ARG A 279 -6.04 8.88 -2.50
CA ARG A 279 -5.13 10.03 -2.43
C ARG A 279 -3.85 9.68 -3.18
N PHE A 280 -3.56 10.41 -4.24
CA PHE A 280 -2.26 10.34 -4.91
C PHE A 280 -1.35 11.46 -4.43
N GLU A 281 -0.25 11.13 -3.76
CA GLU A 281 0.79 12.06 -3.31
C GLU A 281 1.98 12.00 -4.26
N ASN A 282 2.22 13.06 -5.02
CA ASN A 282 3.41 13.20 -5.85
C ASN A 282 4.45 14.07 -5.12
N ARG A 283 5.21 13.45 -4.22
CA ARG A 283 6.24 14.14 -3.42
C ARG A 283 7.42 14.57 -4.27
N VAL A 284 7.70 13.89 -5.38
CA VAL A 284 8.69 14.31 -6.39
C VAL A 284 8.41 15.72 -6.93
N HIS A 285 7.13 16.08 -7.06
CA HIS A 285 6.73 17.37 -7.64
C HIS A 285 5.95 18.28 -6.66
N GLY A 286 5.86 17.88 -5.39
CA GLY A 286 5.30 18.68 -4.30
C GLY A 286 3.79 18.87 -4.31
N TRP A 287 3.01 17.97 -4.94
CA TRP A 287 1.55 18.11 -5.02
C TRP A 287 0.83 16.80 -4.72
N ASN A 288 -0.44 16.88 -4.33
CA ASN A 288 -1.31 15.71 -4.17
C ASN A 288 -2.70 15.94 -4.79
N ARG A 289 -3.41 14.86 -5.12
CA ARG A 289 -4.77 14.91 -5.68
C ARG A 289 -5.63 13.74 -5.21
N THR A 290 -6.93 13.96 -5.16
CA THR A 290 -7.91 12.87 -5.08
C THR A 290 -8.14 12.30 -6.47
N ILE A 291 -7.93 10.99 -6.66
CA ILE A 291 -8.30 10.27 -7.87
C ILE A 291 -9.63 9.56 -7.61
N LYS A 292 -10.64 9.99 -8.35
CA LYS A 292 -12.02 9.49 -8.34
C LYS A 292 -12.39 8.70 -9.60
N GLY A 293 -11.42 8.52 -10.48
CA GLY A 293 -11.57 7.88 -11.78
C GLY A 293 -12.14 8.79 -12.87
N SER A 294 -11.74 8.49 -14.11
CA SER A 294 -12.02 9.34 -15.26
C SER A 294 -13.53 9.49 -15.55
N ARG A 295 -14.35 8.45 -15.29
CA ARG A 295 -15.81 8.53 -15.45
C ARG A 295 -16.40 9.59 -14.53
N ASN A 296 -16.02 9.57 -13.25
CA ASN A 296 -16.57 10.47 -12.25
C ASN A 296 -16.15 11.93 -12.52
N ALA A 297 -14.92 12.14 -13.00
CA ALA A 297 -14.47 13.45 -13.46
C ALA A 297 -15.30 13.96 -14.66
N LEU A 298 -15.57 13.10 -15.65
CA LEU A 298 -16.42 13.44 -16.80
C LEU A 298 -17.88 13.74 -16.42
N ASN A 299 -18.37 13.14 -15.33
CA ASN A 299 -19.70 13.39 -14.78
C ASN A 299 -19.78 14.67 -13.92
N GLY A 300 -18.74 15.51 -13.93
CA GLY A 300 -18.76 16.84 -13.30
C GLY A 300 -18.25 16.86 -11.86
N ALA A 301 -17.64 15.78 -11.37
CA ALA A 301 -16.98 15.82 -10.07
C ALA A 301 -15.70 16.66 -10.14
N VAL A 302 -15.57 17.64 -9.25
CA VAL A 302 -14.42 18.55 -9.16
C VAL A 302 -13.79 18.45 -7.77
N ASP A 303 -12.47 18.25 -7.71
CA ASP A 303 -11.68 18.34 -6.48
C ASP A 303 -10.55 19.37 -6.64
N ASP A 304 -9.90 19.74 -5.54
CA ASP A 304 -8.81 20.72 -5.52
C ASP A 304 -7.71 20.37 -6.53
N GLY A 305 -7.38 21.32 -7.42
CA GLY A 305 -6.43 21.15 -8.51
C GLY A 305 -7.06 20.82 -9.86
N ASP A 306 -8.36 20.57 -9.94
CA ASP A 306 -9.05 20.31 -11.21
C ASP A 306 -9.40 21.62 -11.98
N ASP A 307 -9.20 22.79 -11.37
CA ASP A 307 -9.67 24.12 -11.80
C ASP A 307 -8.62 25.00 -12.53
N GLY A 308 -7.61 24.38 -13.15
CA GLY A 308 -6.80 25.03 -14.20
C GLY A 308 -5.33 25.29 -13.86
N THR A 309 -4.89 25.13 -12.61
CA THR A 309 -3.48 24.87 -12.34
C THR A 309 -3.23 23.38 -12.53
N ALA A 310 -2.31 23.00 -13.42
CA ALA A 310 -2.03 21.58 -13.68
C ALA A 310 -1.63 20.78 -12.41
N LYS A 311 -1.26 21.44 -11.31
CA LYS A 311 -0.91 20.85 -10.02
C LYS A 311 -2.02 21.10 -8.99
N GLY A 312 -2.31 20.07 -8.16
CA GLY A 312 -3.24 20.19 -7.02
C GLY A 312 -2.59 20.85 -5.80
N PRO A 313 -3.23 20.81 -4.62
CA PRO A 313 -2.71 21.47 -3.42
C PRO A 313 -1.27 21.05 -3.11
N GLU A 314 -0.46 22.02 -2.71
CA GLU A 314 0.94 21.79 -2.35
C GLU A 314 1.05 20.90 -1.11
N ILE A 315 2.06 20.04 -1.10
CA ILE A 315 2.43 19.29 0.10
C ILE A 315 3.32 20.23 0.93
N THR A 316 2.76 20.87 1.97
CA THR A 316 3.51 21.82 2.81
C THR A 316 4.69 21.15 3.53
N THR A 317 5.84 21.83 3.58
CA THR A 317 7.11 21.31 4.17
C THR A 317 7.04 21.04 5.67
N GLY A 318 6.08 21.62 6.40
CA GLY A 318 5.78 21.24 7.79
C GLY A 318 5.14 19.84 7.92
N SER A 319 4.42 19.39 6.88
CA SER A 319 3.84 18.05 6.78
C SER A 319 4.86 17.00 6.36
N LEU A 320 6.00 17.39 5.75
CA LEU A 320 7.03 16.46 5.27
C LEU A 320 7.89 15.87 6.41
N ARG A 321 7.98 16.54 7.56
CA ARG A 321 8.65 16.01 8.76
C ARG A 321 7.70 15.35 9.77
N SER A 322 6.39 15.62 9.70
CA SER A 322 5.38 15.11 10.64
C SER A 322 4.44 14.04 10.08
N THR A 323 4.47 13.78 8.77
CA THR A 323 3.78 12.60 8.21
C THR A 323 4.77 11.46 8.14
N SER A 324 4.80 10.66 9.21
CA SER A 324 5.29 9.29 9.11
C SER A 324 4.67 8.63 7.87
N LEU A 325 5.31 7.60 7.32
CA LEU A 325 4.70 6.76 6.29
C LEU A 325 3.34 6.18 6.66
N TRP A 326 2.95 6.35 7.92
CA TRP A 326 1.69 5.91 8.50
C TRP A 326 0.71 7.04 8.84
N GLY A 327 1.16 8.31 8.90
CA GLY A 327 0.35 9.53 9.09
C GLY A 327 -0.36 9.65 10.45
N THR A 328 -0.10 10.76 11.15
CA THR A 328 -0.74 11.17 12.42
C THR A 328 -2.27 11.20 12.35
N THR A 329 -2.93 10.59 13.34
CA THR A 329 -4.37 10.68 13.60
C THR A 329 -4.72 12.04 14.21
N GLY A 330 -5.28 12.95 13.43
CA GLY A 330 -5.92 14.15 13.95
C GLY A 330 -7.33 13.83 14.44
N ARG A 331 -7.51 13.48 15.73
CA ARG A 331 -8.82 13.58 16.37
C ARG A 331 -9.17 15.06 16.51
N SER A 332 -10.17 15.53 15.76
CA SER A 332 -10.92 16.73 16.17
C SER A 332 -11.75 16.35 17.39
N ALA A 333 -11.28 16.72 18.59
CA ALA A 333 -12.12 16.71 19.78
C ALA A 333 -13.16 17.82 19.61
N SER A 334 -14.37 17.45 19.17
CA SER A 334 -15.56 18.28 19.37
C SER A 334 -15.86 18.33 20.87
N SER A 335 -15.42 19.41 21.52
CA SER A 335 -15.86 19.74 22.86
C SER A 335 -17.34 20.11 22.79
N ILE A 336 -18.19 19.23 23.32
CA ILE A 336 -19.57 19.56 23.68
C ILE A 336 -19.48 20.54 24.85
N GLY A 337 -19.72 21.81 24.56
CA GLY A 337 -19.86 22.86 25.57
C GLY A 337 -21.06 22.57 26.45
N SER A 338 -20.81 22.25 27.72
CA SER A 338 -21.81 22.35 28.77
C SER A 338 -21.74 23.76 29.35
N SER A 339 -22.79 24.55 29.11
CA SER A 339 -23.08 25.74 29.93
C SER A 339 -23.92 25.31 31.14
N PRO A 340 -23.62 25.83 32.34
CA PRO A 340 -24.64 26.03 33.34
C PRO A 340 -24.79 27.54 33.58
N ALA A 341 -26.00 28.05 33.32
CA ALA A 341 -26.47 29.33 33.83
C ALA A 341 -27.97 29.23 34.10
N ASN A 342 -28.30 28.62 35.24
CA ASN A 342 -29.29 29.05 36.24
C ASN A 342 -29.47 27.94 37.28
#